data_AF-A0A1Y4URE4-F1
#
_entry.id   AF-A0A1Y4URE4-F1
#
_cell.length_a   1.000
_cell.length_b   1.000
_cell.length_c   1.000
_cell.angle_alpha   90.00
_cell.angle_beta   90.00
_cell.angle_gamma   90.00
#
_symmetry.space_group_name_H-M   'P 1'
#
loop_
_entity.id
_entity.type
_entity.pdbx_description
1 polymer ?
#
loop_
_entity_poly.entity_id
_entity_poly.type
_entity_poly.pdbx_seq_one_letter_code
_entity_poly.pdbx_strand_id
1 'polypeptide(L)'
;MIKKIELGDRIKEITNIFSENFDDIYTFMEKETKPEILNLAPAIFRKWYYGTIVENTILSPANIIGTSDIVSKNKNSVFAINLSVDNTKRGKNKFIYTGILYNIENHPIIEDLKIAAEKCLPDAPADENGAITKEYAYSVSKYLSMNDPFYAEYIFNLIYRFKLLNILPSIHSYRVQLSSSADSFFKKGNEIILRLIIDESIKICAEKISSILELPNKTVSFDTIYSLLQKPISADDIFEKIYSSIGVDINKIWEASEKNQLSQYDMAILSSTFYIGIIIDKYFMSIFSGYLKITEPFYASGMSFRNTINSLAEIITLKKDTGLEIFSPCSYYKLTSLGKKLIYGYSEGDKPIQKMPENISFNDIVDAVTFEHGQLKILNAQKTFEAKKTNVYEFKMWYGNNENLWKVTEVLESLTLEELGNEICICFAFENIVDFSFIIEDSNSFPVEYISKFSKRPSLNKTEKYKISDLNISPGDIIKFNPTFEKDLRLYIKCIDVHSRNGKIVYPRIKSQSESITKEEEDFELI
;
A
#
# COMPACT_ATOMS: atom_id res chain seq x y z
N MET A 1 7.06 18.62 23.41
CA MET A 1 8.06 17.53 23.39
C MET A 1 7.36 16.18 23.52
N ILE A 2 7.49 15.31 22.52
CA ILE A 2 6.78 14.01 22.44
C ILE A 2 7.31 13.04 23.51
N LYS A 3 6.42 12.47 24.33
CA LYS A 3 6.78 11.50 25.37
C LYS A 3 7.04 10.13 24.75
N LYS A 4 8.31 9.74 24.66
CA LYS A 4 8.76 8.42 24.21
C LYS A 4 8.86 7.44 25.38
N ILE A 5 8.49 6.19 25.14
CA ILE A 5 8.59 5.08 26.09
C ILE A 5 9.58 4.06 25.56
N GLU A 6 10.49 3.62 26.42
CA GLU A 6 11.39 2.50 26.13
C GLU A 6 10.61 1.18 26.08
N LEU A 7 10.85 0.41 25.02
CA LEU A 7 10.16 -0.86 24.81
C LEU A 7 10.80 -1.95 25.68
N GLY A 8 9.96 -2.71 26.40
CA GLY A 8 10.41 -3.94 27.07
C GLY A 8 10.76 -5.05 26.08
N ASP A 9 11.54 -6.02 26.51
CA ASP A 9 12.12 -7.05 25.62
C ASP A 9 11.05 -7.89 24.90
N ARG A 10 9.95 -8.20 25.58
CA ARG A 10 8.82 -8.93 24.99
C ARG A 10 8.12 -8.16 23.86
N ILE A 11 8.05 -6.84 23.96
CA ILE A 11 7.53 -6.01 22.86
C ILE A 11 8.53 -6.00 21.69
N LYS A 12 9.84 -5.97 21.99
CA LYS A 12 10.88 -6.06 20.96
C LYS A 12 10.80 -7.36 20.18
N GLU A 13 10.51 -8.48 20.85
CA GLU A 13 10.30 -9.78 20.19
C GLU A 13 9.17 -9.72 19.15
N ILE A 14 8.03 -9.12 19.47
CA ILE A 14 6.93 -8.92 18.52
C ILE A 14 7.38 -8.04 17.35
N THR A 15 7.99 -6.88 17.63
CA THR A 15 8.42 -5.95 16.56
C THR A 15 9.54 -6.52 15.69
N ASN A 16 10.36 -7.43 16.24
CA ASN A 16 11.40 -8.10 15.46
C ASN A 16 10.82 -8.95 14.34
N ILE A 17 9.64 -9.55 14.51
CA ILE A 17 8.93 -10.29 13.45
C ILE A 17 8.78 -9.44 12.18
N PHE A 18 8.40 -8.16 12.32
CA PHE A 18 8.35 -7.24 11.19
C PHE A 18 9.74 -7.04 10.58
N SER A 19 10.73 -6.69 11.39
CA SER A 19 12.10 -6.45 10.91
C SER A 19 12.65 -7.66 10.14
N GLU A 20 12.39 -8.88 10.60
CA GLU A 20 12.86 -10.09 9.94
C GLU A 20 12.19 -10.30 8.60
N ASN A 21 10.85 -10.28 8.58
CA ASN A 21 10.10 -10.57 7.36
C ASN A 21 10.29 -9.50 6.30
N PHE A 22 10.38 -8.23 6.70
CA PHE A 22 10.63 -7.15 5.76
C PHE A 22 12.04 -7.26 5.15
N ASP A 23 13.09 -7.38 5.98
CA ASP A 23 14.47 -7.36 5.53
C ASP A 23 14.83 -8.60 4.67
N ASP A 24 14.21 -9.75 4.98
CA ASP A 24 14.35 -11.01 4.25
C ASP A 24 13.85 -10.94 2.79
N ILE A 25 12.86 -10.10 2.50
CA ILE A 25 12.39 -9.86 1.12
C ILE A 25 13.12 -8.66 0.52
N TYR A 26 13.18 -7.55 1.25
CA TYR A 26 13.77 -6.28 0.83
C TYR A 26 15.19 -6.42 0.28
N THR A 27 16.00 -7.30 0.87
CA THR A 27 17.40 -7.50 0.45
C THR A 27 17.52 -7.97 -1.01
N PHE A 28 16.50 -8.63 -1.56
CA PHE A 28 16.48 -9.13 -2.93
C PHE A 28 15.86 -8.17 -3.95
N MET A 29 15.33 -7.04 -3.51
CA MET A 29 14.78 -6.01 -4.41
C MET A 29 15.89 -5.28 -5.18
N GLU A 30 15.51 -4.65 -6.27
CA GLU A 30 16.34 -3.88 -7.20
C GLU A 30 16.95 -2.67 -6.49
N LYS A 31 18.14 -2.24 -6.94
CA LYS A 31 18.85 -1.14 -6.29
C LYS A 31 18.10 0.17 -6.41
N GLU A 32 17.37 0.31 -7.52
CA GLU A 32 16.61 1.47 -7.94
C GLU A 32 15.32 1.63 -7.10
N THR A 33 14.65 0.52 -6.76
CA THR A 33 13.37 0.54 -6.02
C THR A 33 13.57 0.53 -4.50
N LYS A 34 14.68 -0.04 -4.03
CA LYS A 34 15.03 -0.16 -2.59
C LYS A 34 14.84 1.12 -1.77
N PRO A 35 15.37 2.30 -2.17
CA PRO A 35 15.23 3.53 -1.38
C PRO A 35 13.77 3.90 -1.10
N GLU A 36 12.90 3.74 -2.09
CA GLU A 36 11.49 4.10 -1.98
C GLU A 36 10.71 3.05 -1.17
N ILE A 37 10.94 1.75 -1.40
CA ILE A 37 10.37 0.69 -0.55
C ILE A 37 10.74 0.91 0.92
N LEU A 38 11.98 1.30 1.19
CA LEU A 38 12.45 1.57 2.55
C LEU A 38 11.79 2.81 3.16
N ASN A 39 11.55 3.85 2.36
CA ASN A 39 10.81 5.04 2.78
C ASN A 39 9.35 4.72 3.15
N LEU A 40 8.76 3.72 2.50
CA LEU A 40 7.39 3.24 2.76
C LEU A 40 7.30 2.24 3.92
N ALA A 41 8.43 1.80 4.50
CA ALA A 41 8.46 0.81 5.57
C ALA A 41 7.58 1.20 6.79
N PRO A 42 7.49 2.46 7.23
CA PRO A 42 6.59 2.85 8.32
C PRO A 42 5.09 2.73 7.98
N ALA A 43 4.69 2.96 6.73
CA ALA A 43 3.30 2.75 6.29
C ALA A 43 2.97 1.25 6.21
N ILE A 44 3.90 0.45 5.69
CA ILE A 44 3.84 -1.02 5.67
C ILE A 44 3.76 -1.56 7.11
N PHE A 45 4.53 -1.00 8.03
CA PHE A 45 4.47 -1.35 9.45
C PHE A 45 3.09 -1.07 10.04
N ARG A 46 2.43 0.04 9.70
CA ARG A 46 1.05 0.31 10.15
C ARG A 46 0.10 -0.81 9.69
N LYS A 47 0.13 -1.19 8.40
CA LYS A 47 -0.68 -2.27 7.84
C LYS A 47 -0.44 -3.59 8.60
N TRP A 48 0.82 -3.95 8.84
CA TRP A 48 1.18 -5.13 9.63
C TRP A 48 0.75 -5.03 11.11
N TYR A 49 0.92 -3.87 11.74
CA TYR A 49 0.70 -3.65 13.18
C TYR A 49 -0.75 -3.86 13.59
N TYR A 50 -1.69 -3.54 12.70
CA TYR A 50 -3.12 -3.76 12.92
C TYR A 50 -3.65 -5.05 12.26
N GLY A 51 -2.86 -5.68 11.39
CA GLY A 51 -3.19 -6.97 10.78
C GLY A 51 -2.91 -8.16 11.70
N THR A 52 -3.62 -9.25 11.49
CA THR A 52 -3.44 -10.47 12.27
C THR A 52 -2.09 -11.12 11.98
N ILE A 53 -1.39 -11.59 13.02
CA ILE A 53 -0.20 -12.44 12.84
C ILE A 53 -0.61 -13.86 12.47
N VAL A 54 -1.74 -14.33 13.04
CA VAL A 54 -2.36 -15.62 12.74
C VAL A 54 -3.71 -15.36 12.07
N GLU A 55 -3.87 -15.80 10.83
CA GLU A 55 -5.07 -15.52 10.02
C GLU A 55 -6.37 -15.90 10.74
N ASN A 56 -7.40 -15.06 10.59
CA ASN A 56 -8.72 -15.27 11.19
C ASN A 56 -8.74 -15.31 12.73
N THR A 57 -7.69 -14.83 13.40
CA THR A 57 -7.66 -14.64 14.86
C THR A 57 -7.64 -13.16 15.23
N ILE A 58 -7.84 -12.79 16.49
CA ILE A 58 -7.73 -11.39 16.92
C ILE A 58 -6.30 -10.93 17.23
N LEU A 59 -5.32 -11.79 16.97
CA LEU A 59 -3.93 -11.63 17.40
C LEU A 59 -3.16 -10.73 16.44
N SER A 60 -3.49 -9.44 16.43
CA SER A 60 -2.65 -8.40 15.80
C SER A 60 -1.58 -7.90 16.77
N PRO A 61 -0.43 -7.39 16.29
CA PRO A 61 0.57 -6.78 17.15
C PRO A 61 -0.02 -5.70 18.09
N ALA A 62 -0.91 -4.86 17.57
CA ALA A 62 -1.62 -3.84 18.34
C ALA A 62 -2.45 -4.44 19.50
N ASN A 63 -3.25 -5.48 19.22
CA ASN A 63 -4.08 -6.13 20.23
C ASN A 63 -3.23 -6.85 21.29
N ILE A 64 -2.15 -7.53 20.88
CA ILE A 64 -1.24 -8.23 21.79
C ILE A 64 -0.54 -7.23 22.71
N ILE A 65 0.03 -6.15 22.15
CA ILE A 65 0.69 -5.10 22.94
C ILE A 65 -0.32 -4.37 23.84
N GLY A 66 -1.58 -4.28 23.39
CA GLY A 66 -2.72 -3.77 24.15
C GLY A 66 -2.95 -4.45 25.50
N THR A 67 -2.51 -5.71 25.68
CA THR A 67 -2.64 -6.45 26.94
C THR A 67 -1.44 -6.28 27.89
N SER A 68 -0.42 -5.50 27.49
CA SER A 68 0.78 -5.28 28.31
C SER A 68 0.55 -4.34 29.49
N ASP A 69 1.40 -4.46 30.51
CA ASP A 69 1.37 -3.60 31.71
C ASP A 69 1.60 -2.11 31.42
N ILE A 70 2.20 -1.78 30.28
CA ILE A 70 2.39 -0.37 29.87
C ILE A 70 1.02 0.27 29.65
N VAL A 71 0.07 -0.45 29.07
CA VAL A 71 -1.28 0.05 28.80
C VAL A 71 -2.08 0.14 30.10
N SER A 72 -2.01 -0.89 30.95
CA SER A 72 -2.74 -0.92 32.22
C SER A 72 -2.35 0.23 33.17
N LYS A 73 -1.08 0.66 33.12
CA LYS A 73 -0.55 1.80 33.90
C LYS A 73 -0.92 3.18 33.33
N ASN A 74 -1.39 3.27 32.08
CA ASN A 74 -1.67 4.54 31.40
C ASN A 74 -3.13 4.65 30.92
N LYS A 75 -4.11 4.39 31.80
CA LYS A 75 -5.55 4.27 31.47
C LYS A 75 -6.16 5.44 30.68
N ASN A 76 -5.60 6.66 30.80
CA ASN A 76 -6.08 7.86 30.10
C ASN A 76 -5.30 8.17 28.81
N SER A 77 -4.50 7.23 28.32
CA SER A 77 -3.71 7.40 27.10
C SER A 77 -3.79 6.15 26.24
N VAL A 78 -3.62 6.34 24.94
CA VAL A 78 -3.43 5.23 24.00
C VAL A 78 -1.94 5.02 23.83
N PHE A 79 -1.45 3.81 24.03
CA PHE A 79 -0.07 3.44 23.74
C PHE A 79 0.00 2.83 22.34
N ALA A 80 0.92 3.31 21.51
CA ALA A 80 1.19 2.73 20.20
C ALA A 80 2.68 2.72 19.90
N ILE A 81 3.08 1.85 18.98
CA ILE A 81 4.46 1.76 18.49
C ILE A 81 4.52 2.42 17.12
N ASN A 82 5.50 3.30 16.94
CA ASN A 82 5.85 3.87 15.65
C ASN A 82 7.18 3.29 15.18
N LEU A 83 7.29 3.06 13.87
CA LEU A 83 8.54 2.69 13.20
C LEU A 83 9.18 3.93 12.58
N SER A 84 10.47 4.12 12.82
CA SER A 84 11.34 4.98 12.00
C SER A 84 12.48 4.17 11.39
N VAL A 85 13.08 4.73 10.33
CA VAL A 85 14.16 4.07 9.60
C VAL A 85 15.42 4.93 9.66
N ASP A 86 16.51 4.31 10.07
CA ASP A 86 17.86 4.88 10.02
C ASP A 86 18.61 4.31 8.81
N ASN A 87 18.64 5.09 7.73
CA ASN A 87 19.27 4.72 6.46
C ASN A 87 20.80 4.53 6.56
N THR A 88 21.44 4.93 7.67
CA THR A 88 22.87 4.71 7.89
C THR A 88 23.19 3.30 8.39
N LYS A 89 22.19 2.59 8.91
CA LYS A 89 22.34 1.23 9.45
C LYS A 89 21.96 0.17 8.41
N ARG A 90 22.49 -1.03 8.60
CA ARG A 90 22.26 -2.19 7.71
C ARG A 90 21.46 -3.28 8.40
N GLY A 91 20.76 -4.08 7.57
CA GLY A 91 19.89 -5.15 8.02
C GLY A 91 18.82 -4.67 8.98
N LYS A 92 18.38 -5.56 9.88
CA LYS A 92 17.32 -5.29 10.87
C LYS A 92 17.58 -4.07 11.78
N ASN A 93 18.84 -3.69 11.97
CA ASN A 93 19.21 -2.56 12.84
C ASN A 93 18.78 -1.19 12.29
N LYS A 94 18.36 -1.12 11.02
CA LYS A 94 17.79 0.09 10.41
C LYS A 94 16.44 0.46 11.00
N PHE A 95 15.69 -0.51 11.53
CA PHE A 95 14.35 -0.31 12.05
C PHE A 95 14.41 0.13 13.51
N ILE A 96 13.86 1.31 13.82
CA ILE A 96 13.83 1.88 15.16
C ILE A 96 12.37 1.97 15.61
N TYR A 97 12.03 1.16 16.62
CA TYR A 97 10.69 1.15 17.20
C TYR A 97 10.63 2.07 18.42
N THR A 98 9.64 2.95 18.43
CA THR A 98 9.43 3.91 19.53
C THR A 98 8.02 3.77 20.07
N GLY A 99 7.88 3.55 21.38
CA GLY A 99 6.59 3.60 22.05
C GLY A 99 6.17 5.05 22.32
N ILE A 100 4.93 5.41 21.99
CA ILE A 100 4.38 6.77 22.17
C ILE A 100 3.03 6.69 22.87
N LEU A 101 2.78 7.64 23.78
CA LEU A 101 1.48 7.84 24.42
C LEU A 101 0.73 8.97 23.75
N TYR A 102 -0.54 8.73 23.47
CA TYR A 102 -1.48 9.69 22.89
C TYR A 102 -2.53 10.03 23.93
N ASN A 103 -2.64 11.31 24.26
CA ASN A 103 -3.67 11.89 25.12
C ASN A 103 -3.94 13.34 24.69
N ILE A 104 -4.97 13.95 25.27
CA ILE A 104 -5.40 15.31 24.92
C ILE A 104 -4.30 16.33 25.23
N GLU A 105 -3.59 16.13 26.33
CA GLU A 105 -2.61 17.06 26.85
C GLU A 105 -1.32 17.07 26.01
N ASN A 106 -0.91 15.92 25.46
CA ASN A 106 0.37 15.76 24.75
C ASN A 106 0.22 14.90 23.48
N HIS A 107 -0.77 15.22 22.63
CA HIS A 107 -0.93 14.50 21.37
C HIS A 107 0.19 14.85 20.37
N PRO A 108 0.93 13.88 19.80
CA PRO A 108 2.06 14.13 18.91
C PRO A 108 1.74 15.00 17.70
N ILE A 109 0.53 14.85 17.13
CA ILE A 109 0.10 15.59 15.94
C ILE A 109 0.21 17.13 16.08
N ILE A 110 0.01 17.68 17.28
CA ILE A 110 0.07 19.13 17.49
C ILE A 110 1.52 19.62 17.34
N GLU A 111 2.45 18.87 17.93
CA GLU A 111 3.88 19.15 17.80
C GLU A 111 4.34 18.94 16.36
N ASP A 112 3.89 17.87 15.70
CA ASP A 112 4.24 17.57 14.32
C ASP A 112 3.74 18.65 13.35
N LEU A 113 2.51 19.17 13.54
CA LEU A 113 2.00 20.32 12.78
C LEU A 113 2.89 21.54 12.93
N LYS A 114 3.35 21.82 14.15
CA LYS A 114 4.25 22.94 14.44
C LYS A 114 5.60 22.74 13.76
N ILE A 115 6.21 21.56 13.92
CA ILE A 115 7.49 21.21 13.30
C ILE A 115 7.41 21.34 11.78
N ALA A 116 6.37 20.78 11.16
CA ALA A 116 6.19 20.83 9.71
C ALA A 116 5.97 22.26 9.20
N ALA A 117 5.19 23.08 9.92
CA ALA A 117 4.98 24.48 9.57
C ALA A 117 6.28 25.31 9.70
N GLU A 118 7.07 25.08 10.75
CA GLU A 118 8.38 25.73 10.95
C GLU A 118 9.42 25.31 9.89
N LYS A 119 9.30 24.10 9.31
CA LYS A 119 10.18 23.68 8.21
C LYS A 119 9.98 24.50 6.94
N CYS A 120 8.85 25.18 6.79
CA CYS A 120 8.61 26.12 5.70
C CYS A 120 9.33 27.48 5.88
N LEU A 121 10.31 27.58 6.78
CA LEU A 121 11.18 28.75 6.92
C LEU A 121 12.57 28.49 6.30
N PRO A 122 13.13 29.44 5.52
CA PRO A 122 12.52 30.72 5.14
C PRO A 122 11.37 30.55 4.14
N ASP A 123 11.35 29.47 3.35
CA ASP A 123 10.31 29.13 2.40
C ASP A 123 10.32 27.64 2.04
N ALA A 124 9.23 27.14 1.46
CA ALA A 124 9.07 25.76 0.99
C ALA A 124 8.44 25.70 -0.42
N PRO A 125 8.75 24.67 -1.21
CA PRO A 125 8.14 24.45 -2.52
C PRO A 125 6.66 24.05 -2.38
N ALA A 126 5.83 24.62 -3.24
CA ALA A 126 4.39 24.35 -3.30
C ALA A 126 3.93 24.22 -4.77
N ASP A 127 2.66 23.89 -4.97
CA ASP A 127 1.96 24.00 -6.23
C ASP A 127 1.35 25.42 -6.43
N GLU A 128 0.66 25.61 -7.55
CA GLU A 128 0.00 26.88 -7.90
C GLU A 128 -1.09 27.33 -6.92
N ASN A 129 -1.66 26.39 -6.17
CA ASN A 129 -2.67 26.65 -5.15
C ASN A 129 -2.08 26.90 -3.76
N GLY A 130 -0.75 26.78 -3.62
CA GLY A 130 -0.04 26.92 -2.35
C GLY A 130 -0.04 25.65 -1.49
N ALA A 131 -0.39 24.49 -2.04
CA ALA A 131 -0.25 23.22 -1.37
C ALA A 131 1.19 22.70 -1.50
N ILE A 132 1.74 22.12 -0.43
CA ILE A 132 3.11 21.61 -0.41
C ILE A 132 3.26 20.41 -1.36
N THR A 133 4.35 20.38 -2.14
CA THR A 133 4.68 19.27 -3.05
C THR A 133 4.93 17.97 -2.26
N LYS A 134 4.56 16.81 -2.84
CA LYS A 134 4.74 15.49 -2.20
C LYS A 134 6.20 15.21 -1.84
N GLU A 135 7.13 15.54 -2.74
CA GLU A 135 8.56 15.32 -2.55
C GLU A 135 9.08 16.05 -1.31
N TYR A 136 8.62 17.29 -1.11
CA TYR A 136 8.97 18.07 0.07
C TYR A 136 8.33 17.52 1.33
N ALA A 137 7.04 17.15 1.29
CA ALA A 137 6.37 16.52 2.42
C ALA A 137 7.13 15.25 2.87
N TYR A 138 7.53 14.41 1.92
CA TYR A 138 8.28 13.18 2.18
C TYR A 138 9.66 13.47 2.78
N SER A 139 10.31 14.56 2.36
CA SER A 139 11.60 14.96 2.95
C SER A 139 11.50 15.40 4.42
N VAL A 140 10.33 15.87 4.83
CA VAL A 140 10.04 16.37 6.18
C VAL A 140 9.61 15.25 7.13
N SER A 141 9.08 14.13 6.62
CA SER A 141 8.55 13.00 7.42
C SER A 141 9.51 12.52 8.52
N LYS A 142 10.82 12.50 8.24
CA LYS A 142 11.88 12.10 9.19
C LYS A 142 11.99 12.96 10.45
N TYR A 143 11.40 14.15 10.46
CA TYR A 143 11.38 15.05 11.62
C TYR A 143 10.13 14.90 12.48
N LEU A 144 9.12 14.19 11.98
CA LEU A 144 7.83 14.01 12.66
C LEU A 144 7.85 12.81 13.60
N SER A 145 6.82 12.69 14.44
CA SER A 145 6.64 11.55 15.34
C SER A 145 6.43 10.21 14.61
N MET A 146 6.00 10.26 13.34
CA MET A 146 5.89 9.13 12.42
C MET A 146 6.70 9.43 11.17
N ASN A 147 7.67 8.57 10.85
CA ASN A 147 8.46 8.65 9.62
C ASN A 147 7.68 8.10 8.41
N ASP A 148 6.39 8.44 8.30
CA ASP A 148 5.47 7.94 7.28
C ASP A 148 5.23 9.03 6.22
N PRO A 149 5.55 8.79 4.93
CA PRO A 149 5.28 9.72 3.85
C PRO A 149 3.82 10.17 3.75
N PHE A 150 2.85 9.26 3.93
CA PHE A 150 1.42 9.59 3.88
C PHE A 150 0.96 10.41 5.09
N TYR A 151 1.59 10.20 6.26
CA TYR A 151 1.34 11.04 7.42
C TYR A 151 1.83 12.46 7.18
N ALA A 152 3.00 12.63 6.58
CA ALA A 152 3.54 13.95 6.25
C ALA A 152 2.63 14.69 5.26
N GLU A 153 2.12 14.01 4.21
CA GLU A 153 1.11 14.59 3.31
C GLU A 153 -0.13 15.05 4.08
N TYR A 154 -0.64 14.22 4.98
CA TYR A 154 -1.79 14.57 5.81
C TYR A 154 -1.53 15.79 6.70
N ILE A 155 -0.35 15.88 7.33
CA ILE A 155 0.07 17.04 8.13
C ILE A 155 0.10 18.32 7.28
N PHE A 156 0.66 18.27 6.07
CA PHE A 156 0.70 19.44 5.19
C PHE A 156 -0.68 19.81 4.64
N ASN A 157 -1.57 18.84 4.41
CA ASN A 157 -2.97 19.12 4.07
C ASN A 157 -3.67 19.87 5.22
N LEU A 158 -3.48 19.45 6.48
CA LEU A 158 -4.00 20.21 7.64
C LEU A 158 -3.42 21.63 7.73
N ILE A 159 -2.11 21.78 7.54
CA ILE A 159 -1.43 23.10 7.51
C ILE A 159 -2.06 24.02 6.46
N TYR A 160 -2.33 23.49 5.27
CA TYR A 160 -3.01 24.20 4.19
C TYR A 160 -4.44 24.58 4.58
N ARG A 161 -5.24 23.64 5.12
CA ARG A 161 -6.64 23.88 5.54
C ARG A 161 -6.76 24.91 6.65
N PHE A 162 -5.84 24.91 7.60
CA PHE A 162 -5.80 25.91 8.68
C PHE A 162 -5.14 27.23 8.25
N LYS A 163 -4.72 27.35 6.98
CA LYS A 163 -4.09 28.55 6.41
C LYS A 163 -2.90 29.02 7.24
N LEU A 164 -2.05 28.08 7.64
CA LEU A 164 -0.85 28.37 8.44
C LEU A 164 0.32 28.84 7.58
N LEU A 165 0.18 28.83 6.25
CA LEU A 165 1.19 29.30 5.30
C LEU A 165 0.63 30.42 4.42
N ASN A 166 1.51 31.31 3.97
CA ASN A 166 1.23 32.33 2.96
C ASN A 166 1.95 31.98 1.65
N ILE A 167 1.29 32.21 0.51
CA ILE A 167 1.91 32.11 -0.81
C ILE A 167 2.84 33.30 -1.00
N LEU A 168 4.07 33.03 -1.43
CA LEU A 168 5.07 34.04 -1.74
C LEU A 168 5.08 34.38 -3.24
N PRO A 169 5.19 35.67 -3.61
CA PRO A 169 5.43 36.03 -5.01
C PRO A 169 6.81 35.52 -5.43
N SER A 170 6.83 34.61 -6.40
CA SER A 170 8.05 33.96 -6.89
C SER A 170 8.03 33.88 -8.43
N ILE A 171 9.20 33.96 -9.05
CA ILE A 171 9.35 33.89 -10.52
C ILE A 171 9.69 32.43 -10.87
N HIS A 172 8.97 31.84 -11.81
CA HIS A 172 9.15 30.45 -12.30
C HIS A 172 9.01 29.32 -11.26
N SER A 173 8.52 29.62 -10.05
CA SER A 173 8.26 28.61 -9.01
C SER A 173 7.15 29.07 -8.09
N TYR A 174 6.48 28.12 -7.43
CA TYR A 174 5.51 28.41 -6.38
C TYR A 174 6.13 28.10 -5.02
N ARG A 175 6.10 29.09 -4.12
CA ARG A 175 6.74 29.02 -2.81
C ARG A 175 5.77 29.48 -1.74
N VAL A 176 5.87 28.90 -0.56
CA VAL A 176 5.08 29.25 0.61
C VAL A 176 5.98 29.47 1.82
N GLN A 177 5.52 30.26 2.77
CA GLN A 177 6.22 30.53 4.04
C GLN A 177 5.23 30.48 5.20
N LEU A 178 5.74 30.18 6.40
CA LEU A 178 4.96 30.25 7.64
C LEU A 178 4.26 31.60 7.79
N SER A 179 2.94 31.55 8.00
CA SER A 179 2.09 32.73 8.19
C SER A 179 2.05 33.18 9.65
N SER A 180 1.79 34.47 9.88
CA SER A 180 1.54 35.01 11.22
C SER A 180 0.26 34.43 11.87
N SER A 181 -0.63 33.84 11.06
CA SER A 181 -1.79 33.09 11.58
C SER A 181 -1.38 31.89 12.43
N ALA A 182 -0.21 31.29 12.16
CA ALA A 182 0.30 30.12 12.89
C ALA A 182 0.48 30.41 14.39
N ASP A 183 1.02 31.57 14.75
CA ASP A 183 1.18 31.97 16.15
C ASP A 183 -0.16 32.00 16.89
N SER A 184 -1.20 32.51 16.23
CA SER A 184 -2.54 32.57 16.81
C SER A 184 -3.20 31.19 16.93
N PHE A 185 -2.90 30.29 16.00
CA PHE A 185 -3.39 28.92 16.01
C PHE A 185 -2.76 28.10 17.14
N PHE A 186 -1.42 28.10 17.24
CA PHE A 186 -0.68 27.32 18.24
C PHE A 186 -0.77 27.88 19.66
N LYS A 187 -1.29 29.10 19.85
CA LYS A 187 -1.64 29.65 21.17
C LYS A 187 -2.96 29.10 21.74
N LYS A 188 -3.76 28.40 20.95
CA LYS A 188 -5.00 27.74 21.42
C LYS A 188 -4.66 26.56 22.33
N GLY A 189 -5.59 26.17 23.20
CA GLY A 189 -5.42 24.97 24.05
C GLY A 189 -5.40 23.68 23.22
N ASN A 190 -4.63 22.69 23.67
CA ASN A 190 -4.44 21.43 22.92
C ASN A 190 -5.75 20.71 22.60
N GLU A 191 -6.72 20.69 23.53
CA GLU A 191 -8.04 20.11 23.26
C GLU A 191 -8.77 20.82 22.12
N ILE A 192 -8.69 22.16 22.06
CA ILE A 192 -9.32 22.95 21.01
C ILE A 192 -8.66 22.64 19.66
N ILE A 193 -7.32 22.60 19.62
CA ILE A 193 -6.57 22.26 18.41
C ILE A 193 -6.94 20.85 17.94
N LEU A 194 -7.01 19.87 18.84
CA LEU A 194 -7.38 18.51 18.49
C LEU A 194 -8.80 18.40 17.93
N ARG A 195 -9.77 19.12 18.49
CA ARG A 195 -11.13 19.16 17.95
C ARG A 195 -11.17 19.78 16.55
N LEU A 196 -10.44 20.87 16.33
CA LEU A 196 -10.32 21.48 15.00
C LEU A 196 -9.67 20.52 13.98
N ILE A 197 -8.65 19.77 14.41
CA ILE A 197 -8.04 18.73 13.59
C ILE A 197 -9.05 17.67 13.21
N ILE A 198 -9.79 17.12 14.18
CA ILE A 198 -10.79 16.08 13.94
C ILE A 198 -11.86 16.55 12.96
N ASP A 199 -12.41 17.75 13.16
CA ASP A 199 -13.43 18.32 12.28
C ASP A 199 -12.89 18.45 10.84
N GLU A 200 -11.64 18.90 10.69
CA GLU A 200 -11.02 19.03 9.37
C GLU A 200 -10.67 17.66 8.75
N SER A 201 -10.26 16.67 9.55
CA SER A 201 -10.07 15.29 9.11
C SER A 201 -11.35 14.70 8.53
N ILE A 202 -12.50 14.95 9.18
CA ILE A 202 -13.82 14.49 8.73
C ILE A 202 -14.15 15.11 7.38
N LYS A 203 -13.92 16.42 7.20
CA LYS A 203 -14.13 17.10 5.91
C LYS A 203 -13.22 16.55 4.82
N ILE A 204 -11.92 16.40 5.11
CA ILE A 204 -10.95 15.82 4.17
C ILE A 204 -11.42 14.43 3.71
N CYS A 205 -11.86 13.58 4.65
CA CYS A 205 -12.37 12.25 4.33
C CYS A 205 -13.62 12.32 3.43
N ALA A 206 -14.60 13.15 3.78
CA ALA A 206 -15.83 13.31 3.01
C ALA A 206 -15.58 13.80 1.58
N GLU A 207 -14.70 14.81 1.43
CA GLU A 207 -14.31 15.36 0.13
C GLU A 207 -13.56 14.33 -0.72
N LYS A 208 -12.59 13.60 -0.15
CA LYS A 208 -11.79 12.63 -0.89
C LYS A 208 -12.60 11.43 -1.34
N ILE A 209 -13.47 10.89 -0.48
CA ILE A 209 -14.36 9.79 -0.87
C ILE A 209 -15.33 10.26 -1.97
N SER A 210 -15.94 11.44 -1.82
CA SER A 210 -16.87 11.96 -2.84
C SER A 210 -16.18 12.17 -4.19
N SER A 211 -14.96 12.73 -4.18
CA SER A 211 -14.18 13.01 -5.38
C SER A 211 -13.75 11.74 -6.11
N ILE A 212 -13.30 10.71 -5.38
CA ILE A 212 -12.77 9.49 -6.00
C ILE A 212 -13.88 8.61 -6.56
N LEU A 213 -15.06 8.64 -5.93
CA LEU A 213 -16.23 7.91 -6.40
C LEU A 213 -17.07 8.69 -7.41
N GLU A 214 -16.59 9.85 -7.87
CA GLU A 214 -17.28 10.76 -8.79
C GLU A 214 -18.73 11.05 -8.36
N LEU A 215 -18.97 11.05 -7.05
CA LEU A 215 -20.31 11.22 -6.53
C LEU A 215 -20.72 12.69 -6.60
N PRO A 216 -22.01 12.98 -6.79
CA PRO A 216 -22.51 14.34 -6.70
C PRO A 216 -22.03 15.00 -5.40
N ASN A 217 -21.60 16.27 -5.51
CA ASN A 217 -21.14 17.05 -4.36
C ASN A 217 -22.13 16.92 -3.19
N LYS A 218 -21.62 16.57 -2.00
CA LYS A 218 -22.33 16.32 -0.73
C LYS A 218 -22.95 14.94 -0.52
N THR A 219 -22.72 13.97 -1.40
CA THR A 219 -23.23 12.59 -1.18
C THR A 219 -22.62 11.97 0.08
N VAL A 220 -21.30 12.02 0.22
CA VAL A 220 -20.63 11.73 1.50
C VAL A 220 -20.39 13.05 2.21
N SER A 221 -21.16 13.27 3.29
CA SER A 221 -21.14 14.53 4.04
C SER A 221 -20.28 14.43 5.30
N PHE A 222 -20.03 15.58 5.94
CA PHE A 222 -19.44 15.62 7.29
C PHE A 222 -20.22 14.73 8.26
N ASP A 223 -21.55 14.84 8.26
CA ASP A 223 -22.42 14.09 9.17
C ASP A 223 -22.36 12.58 8.89
N THR A 224 -22.23 12.19 7.63
CA THR A 224 -22.03 10.79 7.23
C THR A 224 -20.78 10.23 7.90
N ILE A 225 -19.63 10.89 7.73
CA ILE A 225 -18.34 10.45 8.29
C ILE A 225 -18.33 10.53 9.82
N TYR A 226 -18.90 11.59 10.40
CA TYR A 226 -19.02 11.74 11.85
C TYR A 226 -19.88 10.62 12.45
N SER A 227 -20.97 10.22 11.79
CA SER A 227 -21.81 9.11 12.23
C SER A 227 -21.07 7.77 12.24
N LEU A 228 -20.11 7.56 11.33
CA LEU A 228 -19.24 6.38 11.33
C LEU A 228 -18.35 6.39 12.57
N LEU A 229 -17.70 7.52 12.89
CA LEU A 229 -16.90 7.64 14.11
C LEU A 229 -17.71 7.40 15.39
N GLN A 230 -18.98 7.80 15.42
CA GLN A 230 -19.87 7.62 16.56
C GLN A 230 -20.43 6.21 16.72
N LYS A 231 -20.44 5.39 15.66
CA LYS A 231 -20.98 4.03 15.71
C LYS A 231 -19.98 3.13 14.99
N PRO A 232 -19.02 2.54 15.72
CA PRO A 232 -18.12 1.57 15.14
C PRO A 232 -18.95 0.42 14.57
N ILE A 233 -18.78 0.16 13.29
CA ILE A 233 -19.52 -0.84 12.52
C ILE A 233 -18.52 -1.74 11.77
N SER A 234 -18.99 -2.88 11.27
CA SER A 234 -18.19 -3.71 10.38
C SER A 234 -17.92 -2.97 9.07
N ALA A 235 -16.88 -3.36 8.34
CA ALA A 235 -16.59 -2.78 7.03
C ALA A 235 -17.74 -2.99 6.04
N ASP A 236 -18.42 -4.13 6.11
CA ASP A 236 -19.61 -4.44 5.30
C ASP A 236 -20.71 -3.42 5.53
N ASP A 237 -20.95 -3.04 6.79
CA ASP A 237 -21.93 -1.98 7.12
C ASP A 237 -21.48 -0.59 6.63
N ILE A 238 -20.16 -0.31 6.56
CA ILE A 238 -19.64 0.93 5.96
C ILE A 238 -19.97 0.93 4.46
N PHE A 239 -19.71 -0.19 3.77
CA PHE A 239 -20.04 -0.33 2.35
C PHE A 239 -21.54 -0.18 2.12
N GLU A 240 -22.38 -0.85 2.90
CA GLU A 240 -23.84 -0.72 2.81
C GLU A 240 -24.28 0.74 2.94
N LYS A 241 -23.74 1.48 3.91
CA LYS A 241 -24.07 2.91 4.10
C LYS A 241 -23.63 3.80 2.94
N ILE A 242 -22.43 3.57 2.39
CA ILE A 242 -21.91 4.36 1.27
C ILE A 242 -22.71 4.05 0.00
N TYR A 243 -22.91 2.77 -0.33
CA TYR A 243 -23.66 2.38 -1.52
C TYR A 243 -25.14 2.73 -1.44
N SER A 244 -25.78 2.58 -0.27
CA SER A 244 -27.17 3.02 -0.10
C SER A 244 -27.34 4.54 -0.28
N SER A 245 -26.32 5.34 0.06
CA SER A 245 -26.36 6.80 -0.16
C SER A 245 -26.41 7.20 -1.64
N ILE A 246 -26.04 6.28 -2.54
CA ILE A 246 -26.09 6.45 -4.01
C ILE A 246 -27.17 5.59 -4.67
N GLY A 247 -28.07 5.00 -3.86
CA GLY A 247 -29.19 4.20 -4.35
C GLY A 247 -28.82 2.77 -4.77
N VAL A 248 -27.64 2.28 -4.40
CA VAL A 248 -27.18 0.90 -4.67
C VAL A 248 -27.40 0.02 -3.44
N ASP A 249 -28.07 -1.11 -3.64
CA ASP A 249 -28.30 -2.13 -2.60
C ASP A 249 -27.23 -3.24 -2.74
N ILE A 250 -26.10 -3.05 -2.06
CA ILE A 250 -24.95 -3.97 -2.15
C ILE A 250 -25.27 -5.36 -1.61
N ASN A 251 -26.19 -5.47 -0.64
CA ASN A 251 -26.59 -6.75 -0.07
C ASN A 251 -27.27 -7.65 -1.11
N LYS A 252 -28.13 -7.07 -1.97
CA LYS A 252 -28.72 -7.81 -3.11
C LYS A 252 -27.66 -8.27 -4.11
N ILE A 253 -26.64 -7.46 -4.33
CA ILE A 253 -25.54 -7.80 -5.24
C ILE A 253 -24.70 -8.96 -4.66
N TRP A 254 -24.41 -8.95 -3.37
CA TRP A 254 -23.73 -10.08 -2.70
C TRP A 254 -24.56 -11.37 -2.78
N GLU A 255 -25.87 -11.31 -2.50
CA GLU A 255 -26.75 -12.47 -2.65
C GLU A 255 -26.80 -13.02 -4.09
N ALA A 256 -26.75 -12.13 -5.09
CA ALA A 256 -26.69 -12.52 -6.51
C ALA A 256 -25.33 -13.15 -6.89
N SER A 257 -24.23 -12.66 -6.29
CA SER A 257 -22.89 -13.21 -6.44
C SER A 257 -22.80 -14.64 -5.96
N GLU A 258 -23.32 -14.94 -4.78
CA GLU A 258 -23.35 -16.30 -4.22
C GLU A 258 -24.10 -17.29 -5.12
N LYS A 259 -25.08 -16.79 -5.88
CA LYS A 259 -25.89 -17.58 -6.82
C LYS A 259 -25.31 -17.62 -8.23
N ASN A 260 -24.14 -17.01 -8.49
CA ASN A 260 -23.55 -16.84 -9.82
C ASN A 260 -24.50 -16.16 -10.83
N GLN A 261 -25.31 -15.19 -10.38
CA GLN A 261 -26.34 -14.50 -11.16
C GLN A 261 -26.04 -13.00 -11.34
N LEU A 262 -24.77 -12.61 -11.35
CA LEU A 262 -24.38 -11.21 -11.47
C LEU A 262 -24.57 -10.70 -12.90
N SER A 263 -25.18 -9.52 -13.04
CA SER A 263 -25.07 -8.76 -14.28
C SER A 263 -23.65 -8.22 -14.45
N GLN A 264 -23.26 -7.82 -15.67
CA GLN A 264 -21.97 -7.15 -15.90
C GLN A 264 -21.82 -5.87 -15.06
N TYR A 265 -22.93 -5.17 -14.82
CA TYR A 265 -22.97 -3.98 -13.98
C TYR A 265 -22.70 -4.32 -12.50
N ASP A 266 -23.31 -5.39 -11.99
CA ASP A 266 -23.10 -5.82 -10.61
C ASP A 266 -21.68 -6.35 -10.38
N MET A 267 -21.09 -7.02 -11.39
CA MET A 267 -19.68 -7.43 -11.35
C MET A 267 -18.76 -6.20 -11.22
N ALA A 268 -19.01 -5.14 -12.01
CA ALA A 268 -18.23 -3.91 -11.93
C ALA A 268 -18.33 -3.25 -10.55
N ILE A 269 -19.54 -3.21 -9.96
CA ILE A 269 -19.75 -2.70 -8.60
C ILE A 269 -18.96 -3.54 -7.57
N LEU A 270 -19.06 -4.87 -7.63
CA LEU A 270 -18.32 -5.74 -6.71
C LEU A 270 -16.81 -5.54 -6.83
N SER A 271 -16.28 -5.45 -8.05
CA SER A 271 -14.86 -5.16 -8.27
C SER A 271 -14.44 -3.80 -7.68
N SER A 272 -15.32 -2.80 -7.75
CA SER A 272 -15.06 -1.46 -7.17
C SER A 272 -15.09 -1.42 -5.64
N THR A 273 -15.75 -2.37 -4.98
CA THR A 273 -15.85 -2.41 -3.50
C THR A 273 -14.49 -2.56 -2.83
N PHE A 274 -13.59 -3.37 -3.40
CA PHE A 274 -12.23 -3.49 -2.89
C PHE A 274 -11.48 -2.15 -2.96
N TYR A 275 -11.58 -1.48 -4.11
CA TYR A 275 -10.98 -0.16 -4.31
C TYR A 275 -11.56 0.87 -3.32
N ILE A 276 -12.88 0.94 -3.15
CA ILE A 276 -13.52 1.79 -2.13
C ILE A 276 -12.99 1.48 -0.73
N GLY A 277 -12.79 0.19 -0.40
CA GLY A 277 -12.22 -0.22 0.87
C GLY A 277 -10.81 0.32 1.09
N ILE A 278 -9.96 0.35 0.06
CA ILE A 278 -8.63 0.99 0.09
C ILE A 278 -8.77 2.49 0.34
N ILE A 279 -9.71 3.17 -0.32
CA ILE A 279 -9.94 4.62 -0.16
C ILE A 279 -10.40 4.95 1.26
N ILE A 280 -11.34 4.17 1.81
CA ILE A 280 -11.79 4.30 3.20
C ILE A 280 -10.61 4.05 4.15
N ASP A 281 -9.76 3.06 3.88
CA ASP A 281 -8.60 2.81 4.71
C ASP A 281 -7.59 3.98 4.69
N LYS A 282 -7.33 4.55 3.52
CA LYS A 282 -6.43 5.70 3.34
C LYS A 282 -6.95 6.96 4.03
N TYR A 283 -8.20 7.33 3.81
CA TYR A 283 -8.75 8.63 4.22
C TYR A 283 -9.57 8.60 5.51
N PHE A 284 -10.01 7.43 5.97
CA PHE A 284 -10.71 7.27 7.25
C PHE A 284 -9.85 6.51 8.26
N MET A 285 -9.56 5.22 8.00
CA MET A 285 -8.93 4.38 9.03
C MET A 285 -7.53 4.87 9.38
N SER A 286 -6.67 5.13 8.41
CA SER A 286 -5.29 5.59 8.65
C SER A 286 -5.25 6.92 9.39
N ILE A 287 -6.17 7.84 9.08
CA ILE A 287 -6.27 9.14 9.77
C ILE A 287 -6.74 8.95 11.22
N PHE A 288 -7.91 8.35 11.41
CA PHE A 288 -8.52 8.28 12.74
C PHE A 288 -7.84 7.27 13.65
N SER A 289 -7.14 6.27 13.12
CA SER A 289 -6.39 5.29 13.91
C SER A 289 -4.89 5.48 13.87
N GLY A 290 -4.29 5.47 12.68
CA GLY A 290 -2.86 5.56 12.46
C GLY A 290 -2.31 6.85 13.06
N TYR A 291 -2.96 7.98 12.78
CA TYR A 291 -2.45 9.32 13.07
C TYR A 291 -3.05 9.93 14.35
N LEU A 292 -4.37 9.81 14.53
CA LEU A 292 -5.10 10.42 15.65
C LEU A 292 -5.36 9.48 16.84
N LYS A 293 -5.21 8.16 16.65
CA LYS A 293 -5.48 7.14 17.69
C LYS A 293 -6.87 7.27 18.34
N ILE A 294 -7.85 7.75 17.59
CA ILE A 294 -9.28 7.83 17.97
C ILE A 294 -9.94 6.48 17.79
N THR A 295 -9.62 5.79 16.69
CA THR A 295 -10.10 4.44 16.39
C THR A 295 -8.96 3.42 16.46
N GLU A 296 -9.32 2.15 16.59
CA GLU A 296 -8.42 1.00 16.54
C GLU A 296 -9.00 0.01 15.51
N PRO A 297 -8.42 -0.08 14.31
CA PRO A 297 -8.89 -0.94 13.24
C PRO A 297 -8.38 -2.36 13.48
N PHE A 298 -9.10 -3.29 12.90
CA PHE A 298 -8.74 -4.69 12.84
C PHE A 298 -8.84 -5.18 11.41
N TYR A 299 -7.76 -5.80 10.93
CA TYR A 299 -7.70 -6.42 9.60
C TYR A 299 -7.55 -7.92 9.81
N ALA A 300 -8.60 -8.69 9.48
CA ALA A 300 -8.66 -10.14 9.74
C ALA A 300 -7.65 -10.96 8.92
N SER A 301 -7.13 -10.38 7.85
CA SER A 301 -6.12 -10.97 6.98
C SER A 301 -4.72 -10.54 7.41
N GLY A 302 -3.82 -11.51 7.52
CA GLY A 302 -2.40 -11.23 7.76
C GLY A 302 -1.73 -10.60 6.54
N MET A 303 -0.64 -9.87 6.79
CA MET A 303 0.13 -9.24 5.73
C MET A 303 1.13 -10.23 5.11
N SER A 304 1.05 -10.42 3.79
CA SER A 304 2.09 -11.14 3.02
C SER A 304 3.23 -10.19 2.65
N PHE A 305 4.32 -10.21 3.42
CA PHE A 305 5.52 -9.41 3.13
C PHE A 305 6.10 -9.68 1.74
N ARG A 306 6.13 -10.96 1.33
CA ARG A 306 6.63 -11.36 0.01
C ARG A 306 5.82 -10.71 -1.10
N ASN A 307 4.50 -10.81 -1.07
CA ASN A 307 3.67 -10.24 -2.13
C ASN A 307 3.71 -8.72 -2.08
N THR A 308 3.50 -8.13 -0.90
CA THR A 308 3.43 -6.66 -0.75
C THR A 308 4.71 -5.96 -1.23
N ILE A 309 5.90 -6.47 -0.85
CA ILE A 309 7.16 -5.84 -1.23
C ILE A 309 7.47 -6.05 -2.72
N ASN A 310 7.15 -7.22 -3.31
CA ASN A 310 7.33 -7.44 -4.74
C ASN A 310 6.37 -6.57 -5.57
N SER A 311 5.09 -6.50 -5.19
CA SER A 311 4.11 -5.63 -5.85
C SER A 311 4.50 -4.16 -5.76
N LEU A 312 5.02 -3.70 -4.61
CA LEU A 312 5.55 -2.34 -4.49
C LEU A 312 6.75 -2.09 -5.40
N ALA A 313 7.68 -3.05 -5.51
CA ALA A 313 8.84 -2.90 -6.40
C ALA A 313 8.41 -2.71 -7.86
N GLU A 314 7.40 -3.44 -8.32
CA GLU A 314 6.84 -3.28 -9.65
C GLU A 314 6.12 -1.93 -9.81
N ILE A 315 5.23 -1.57 -8.88
CA ILE A 315 4.51 -0.28 -8.90
C ILE A 315 5.48 0.91 -8.95
N ILE A 316 6.57 0.87 -8.15
CA ILE A 316 7.62 1.89 -8.13
C ILE A 316 8.37 1.92 -9.47
N THR A 317 8.68 0.77 -10.05
CA THR A 317 9.32 0.67 -11.37
C THR A 317 8.46 1.30 -12.46
N LEU A 318 7.14 1.12 -12.36
CA LEU A 318 6.14 1.71 -13.25
C LEU A 318 5.80 3.17 -12.91
N LYS A 319 6.36 3.73 -11.83
CA LYS A 319 6.05 5.06 -11.27
C LYS A 319 4.55 5.30 -10.99
N LYS A 320 3.82 4.26 -10.58
CA LYS A 320 2.39 4.35 -10.24
C LYS A 320 2.17 4.64 -8.74
N ASP A 321 0.93 4.98 -8.36
CA ASP A 321 0.57 5.26 -6.96
C ASP A 321 0.71 4.00 -6.08
N THR A 322 1.65 4.04 -5.14
CA THR A 322 1.92 2.97 -4.17
C THR A 322 0.83 2.80 -3.11
N GLY A 323 -0.12 3.74 -3.03
CA GLY A 323 -1.24 3.69 -2.09
C GLY A 323 -2.10 2.43 -2.23
N LEU A 324 -2.32 1.93 -3.44
CA LEU A 324 -3.18 0.75 -3.66
C LEU A 324 -2.65 -0.53 -2.99
N GLU A 325 -1.32 -0.62 -2.80
CA GLU A 325 -0.68 -1.76 -2.15
C GLU A 325 -0.52 -1.55 -0.63
N ILE A 326 -0.41 -0.29 -0.19
CA ILE A 326 -0.16 0.08 1.21
C ILE A 326 -1.44 0.09 2.05
N PHE A 327 -2.55 0.50 1.48
CA PHE A 327 -3.85 0.54 2.15
C PHE A 327 -4.64 -0.73 1.84
N SER A 328 -5.53 -1.13 2.75
CA SER A 328 -6.30 -2.36 2.60
C SER A 328 -7.65 -2.23 3.30
N PRO A 329 -8.72 -2.84 2.77
CA PRO A 329 -10.02 -2.79 3.44
C PRO A 329 -9.92 -3.30 4.88
N CYS A 330 -10.36 -2.48 5.83
CA CYS A 330 -10.48 -2.87 7.24
C CYS A 330 -11.60 -3.92 7.37
N SER A 331 -11.59 -4.75 8.42
CA SER A 331 -12.69 -5.69 8.71
C SER A 331 -13.70 -5.09 9.68
N TYR A 332 -13.22 -4.48 10.76
CA TYR A 332 -14.01 -3.66 11.68
C TYR A 332 -13.08 -2.74 12.49
N TYR A 333 -13.65 -1.75 13.17
CA TYR A 333 -12.89 -0.90 14.08
C TYR A 333 -13.68 -0.65 15.37
N LYS A 334 -12.99 -0.16 16.40
CA LYS A 334 -13.59 0.31 17.66
C LYS A 334 -13.01 1.67 18.04
N LEU A 335 -13.68 2.40 18.92
CA LEU A 335 -13.11 3.60 19.52
C LEU A 335 -12.10 3.26 20.62
N THR A 336 -10.99 3.98 20.65
CA THR A 336 -10.03 3.93 21.75
C THR A 336 -10.56 4.70 22.97
N SER A 337 -9.89 4.60 24.12
CA SER A 337 -10.21 5.42 25.30
C SER A 337 -10.13 6.93 25.00
N LEU A 338 -9.16 7.34 24.18
CA LEU A 338 -9.02 8.72 23.72
C LEU A 338 -10.16 9.11 22.77
N GLY A 339 -10.52 8.24 21.83
CA GLY A 339 -11.62 8.48 20.90
C GLY A 339 -12.96 8.66 21.61
N LYS A 340 -13.27 7.80 22.58
CA LYS A 340 -14.50 7.93 23.40
C LYS A 340 -14.55 9.27 24.13
N LYS A 341 -13.44 9.69 24.75
CA LYS A 341 -13.36 11.00 25.42
C LYS A 341 -13.56 12.17 24.46
N LEU A 342 -13.01 12.10 23.24
CA LEU A 342 -13.11 13.19 22.25
C LEU A 342 -14.47 13.25 21.55
N ILE A 343 -15.08 12.10 21.27
CA ILE A 343 -16.33 11.97 20.50
C ILE A 343 -17.56 12.01 21.41
N TYR A 344 -17.56 11.31 22.55
CA TYR A 344 -18.71 11.23 23.46
C TYR A 344 -18.57 12.08 24.73
N GLY A 345 -17.35 12.51 25.08
CA GLY A 345 -17.08 13.24 26.33
C GLY A 345 -16.87 12.35 27.56
N TYR A 346 -16.97 11.02 27.43
CA TYR A 346 -16.70 10.05 28.49
C TYR A 346 -16.05 8.78 27.92
N SER A 347 -15.38 7.99 28.76
CA SER A 347 -14.56 6.83 28.33
C SER A 347 -15.29 5.48 28.39
N GLU A 348 -16.48 5.42 28.97
CA GLU A 348 -17.25 4.17 29.15
C GLU A 348 -18.22 3.92 27.98
N GLY A 349 -18.69 2.69 27.80
CA GLY A 349 -19.93 2.46 27.05
C GLY A 349 -19.83 1.77 25.68
N ASP A 350 -18.96 0.79 25.48
CA ASP A 350 -19.18 -0.22 24.43
C ASP A 350 -18.66 -1.59 24.86
N LYS A 351 -19.43 -2.65 24.60
CA LYS A 351 -18.94 -4.02 24.73
C LYS A 351 -17.99 -4.28 23.56
N PRO A 352 -16.75 -4.77 23.78
CA PRO A 352 -15.86 -5.13 22.69
C PRO A 352 -16.55 -6.19 21.82
N ILE A 353 -16.55 -6.00 20.50
CA ILE A 353 -17.05 -6.99 19.53
C ILE A 353 -16.28 -8.31 19.72
N GLN A 354 -14.97 -8.21 19.99
CA GLN A 354 -14.11 -9.32 20.38
C GLN A 354 -13.22 -8.94 21.56
N LYS A 355 -13.01 -9.89 22.47
CA LYS A 355 -12.15 -9.75 23.66
C LYS A 355 -10.99 -10.71 23.59
N MET A 356 -9.81 -10.24 23.99
CA MET A 356 -8.67 -11.11 24.27
C MET A 356 -9.05 -12.08 25.40
N PRO A 357 -8.63 -13.37 25.34
CA PRO A 357 -8.88 -14.32 26.40
C PRO A 357 -8.32 -13.82 27.75
N GLU A 358 -9.17 -13.74 28.78
CA GLU A 358 -8.78 -13.21 30.10
C GLU A 358 -7.81 -14.13 30.86
N ASN A 359 -7.70 -15.40 30.45
CA ASN A 359 -6.90 -16.43 31.12
C ASN A 359 -5.49 -16.62 30.55
N ILE A 360 -5.10 -15.85 29.53
CA ILE A 360 -3.80 -15.99 28.87
C ILE A 360 -2.98 -14.73 29.14
N SER A 361 -1.79 -14.88 29.72
CA SER A 361 -0.94 -13.73 30.00
C SER A 361 -0.34 -13.14 28.72
N PHE A 362 0.03 -11.86 28.74
CA PHE A 362 0.77 -11.22 27.66
C PHE A 362 2.00 -12.05 27.24
N ASN A 363 2.73 -12.61 28.21
CA ASN A 363 3.92 -13.41 27.93
C ASN A 363 3.57 -14.70 27.19
N ASP A 364 2.54 -15.43 27.63
CA ASP A 364 2.14 -16.68 26.97
C ASP A 364 1.72 -16.44 25.51
N ILE A 365 1.04 -15.31 25.23
CA ILE A 365 0.67 -14.92 23.87
C ILE A 365 1.92 -14.67 23.02
N VAL A 366 2.90 -13.93 23.55
CA VAL A 366 4.16 -13.65 22.84
C VAL A 366 4.93 -14.94 22.55
N ASP A 367 5.00 -15.89 23.50
CA ASP A 367 5.67 -17.18 23.29
C ASP A 367 4.99 -18.00 22.19
N ALA A 368 3.67 -18.07 22.19
CA ALA A 368 2.92 -18.79 21.15
C ALA A 368 3.15 -18.19 19.75
N VAL A 369 3.05 -16.87 19.63
CA VAL A 369 3.21 -16.15 18.36
C VAL A 369 4.63 -16.26 17.83
N THR A 370 5.64 -16.12 18.69
CA THR A 370 7.04 -16.23 18.28
C THR A 370 7.41 -17.66 17.88
N PHE A 371 6.88 -18.66 18.58
CA PHE A 371 7.03 -20.07 18.21
C PHE A 371 6.43 -20.36 16.83
N GLU A 372 5.18 -19.96 16.59
CA GLU A 372 4.49 -20.15 15.31
C GLU A 372 5.23 -19.46 14.16
N HIS A 373 5.68 -18.22 14.38
CA HIS A 373 6.49 -17.49 13.42
C HIS A 373 7.78 -18.26 13.07
N GLY A 374 8.47 -18.83 14.06
CA GLY A 374 9.65 -19.67 13.86
C GLY A 374 9.36 -20.89 12.98
N GLN A 375 8.24 -21.57 13.20
CA GLN A 375 7.83 -22.74 12.40
C GLN A 375 7.53 -22.37 10.94
N LEU A 376 6.80 -21.26 10.73
CA LEU A 376 6.50 -20.76 9.39
C LEU A 376 7.79 -20.39 8.63
N LYS A 377 8.78 -19.83 9.32
CA LYS A 377 10.08 -19.50 8.74
C LYS A 377 10.82 -20.73 8.23
N ILE A 378 10.82 -21.82 8.99
CA ILE A 378 11.43 -23.11 8.58
C ILE A 378 10.71 -23.66 7.34
N LEU A 379 9.37 -23.68 7.36
CA LEU A 379 8.57 -24.14 6.22
C LEU A 379 8.85 -23.31 4.95
N ASN A 380 8.91 -21.99 5.08
CA ASN A 380 9.19 -21.09 3.97
C ASN A 380 10.62 -21.24 3.43
N ALA A 381 11.60 -21.54 4.30
CA ALA A 381 12.96 -21.85 3.88
C ALA A 381 13.03 -23.13 3.04
N GLN A 382 12.27 -24.17 3.41
CA GLN A 382 12.16 -25.40 2.62
C GLN A 382 11.54 -25.15 1.25
N LYS A 383 10.40 -24.45 1.18
CA LYS A 383 9.77 -24.04 -0.10
C LYS A 383 10.72 -23.22 -0.98
N THR A 384 11.48 -22.30 -0.38
CA THR A 384 12.48 -21.48 -1.09
C THR A 384 13.61 -22.34 -1.65
N PHE A 385 14.05 -23.37 -0.93
CA PHE A 385 15.08 -24.29 -1.40
C PHE A 385 14.61 -25.12 -2.59
N GLU A 386 13.37 -25.63 -2.55
CA GLU A 386 12.77 -26.37 -3.67
C GLU A 386 12.61 -25.50 -4.91
N ALA A 387 12.22 -24.24 -4.74
CA ALA A 387 12.04 -23.29 -5.84
C ALA A 387 13.33 -23.06 -6.66
N LYS A 388 14.52 -23.15 -6.06
CA LYS A 388 15.82 -22.96 -6.74
C LYS A 388 16.11 -23.96 -7.85
N LYS A 389 15.32 -25.04 -7.97
CA LYS A 389 15.44 -26.04 -9.03
C LYS A 389 14.83 -25.59 -10.36
N THR A 390 14.19 -24.42 -10.39
CA THR A 390 13.58 -23.86 -11.60
C THR A 390 14.37 -22.68 -12.12
N ASN A 391 14.46 -22.56 -13.45
CA ASN A 391 15.08 -21.42 -14.09
C ASN A 391 14.10 -20.25 -14.28
N VAL A 392 14.68 -19.06 -14.29
CA VAL A 392 14.03 -17.79 -14.61
C VAL A 392 14.72 -17.23 -15.84
N TYR A 393 13.90 -16.79 -16.79
CA TYR A 393 14.34 -16.12 -18.00
C TYR A 393 14.15 -14.61 -17.83
N GLU A 394 15.20 -13.85 -18.10
CA GLU A 394 15.14 -12.39 -18.14
C GLU A 394 15.05 -11.93 -19.60
N PHE A 395 13.96 -11.24 -19.92
CA PHE A 395 13.65 -10.77 -21.27
C PHE A 395 13.66 -9.25 -21.32
N LYS A 396 14.43 -8.69 -22.26
CA LYS A 396 14.29 -7.28 -22.66
C LYS A 396 13.36 -7.21 -23.87
N MET A 397 12.30 -6.43 -23.77
CA MET A 397 11.26 -6.28 -24.79
C MET A 397 11.19 -4.85 -25.26
N TRP A 398 11.14 -4.60 -26.57
CA TRP A 398 11.03 -3.25 -27.12
C TRP A 398 10.17 -3.20 -28.37
N TYR A 399 9.60 -2.03 -28.65
CA TYR A 399 8.83 -1.78 -29.86
C TYR A 399 9.71 -1.81 -31.10
N GLY A 400 9.24 -2.51 -32.13
CA GLY A 400 9.99 -2.66 -33.39
C GLY A 400 10.17 -1.36 -34.18
N ASN A 401 9.30 -0.36 -33.95
CA ASN A 401 9.42 0.97 -34.52
C ASN A 401 10.24 1.94 -33.65
N ASN A 402 10.50 1.61 -32.37
CA ASN A 402 11.24 2.46 -31.45
C ASN A 402 11.91 1.65 -30.32
N GLU A 403 13.22 1.42 -30.47
CA GLU A 403 14.02 0.65 -29.50
C GLU A 403 14.20 1.35 -28.14
N ASN A 404 13.87 2.65 -28.03
CA ASN A 404 13.91 3.38 -26.78
C ASN A 404 12.71 3.10 -25.88
N LEU A 405 11.64 2.50 -26.40
CA LEU A 405 10.46 2.09 -25.65
C LEU A 405 10.61 0.63 -25.28
N TRP A 406 11.09 0.36 -24.06
CA TRP A 406 11.42 -1.00 -23.64
C TRP A 406 11.09 -1.29 -22.18
N LYS A 407 10.84 -2.57 -21.89
CA LYS A 407 10.67 -3.14 -20.55
C LYS A 407 11.56 -4.37 -20.38
N VAL A 408 12.00 -4.64 -19.15
CA VAL A 408 12.72 -5.87 -18.78
C VAL A 408 11.86 -6.65 -17.80
N THR A 409 11.58 -7.91 -18.11
CA THR A 409 10.76 -8.80 -17.29
C THR A 409 11.46 -10.10 -16.96
N GLU A 410 11.12 -10.66 -15.81
CA GLU A 410 11.56 -12.00 -15.41
C GLU A 410 10.36 -12.96 -15.39
N VAL A 411 10.52 -14.13 -16.00
CA VAL A 411 9.46 -15.15 -16.11
C VAL A 411 10.00 -16.55 -15.79
N LEU A 412 9.14 -17.44 -15.32
CA LEU A 412 9.51 -18.82 -15.00
C LEU A 412 9.63 -19.66 -16.26
N GLU A 413 10.59 -20.60 -16.30
CA GLU A 413 10.72 -21.55 -17.41
C GLU A 413 9.46 -22.40 -17.65
N SER A 414 8.64 -22.57 -16.61
CA SER A 414 7.40 -23.34 -16.64
C SER A 414 6.22 -22.62 -17.29
N LEU A 415 6.35 -21.31 -17.52
CA LEU A 415 5.31 -20.47 -18.13
C LEU A 415 5.09 -20.93 -19.58
N THR A 416 3.83 -21.05 -20.00
CA THR A 416 3.48 -21.32 -21.40
C THR A 416 3.68 -20.08 -22.27
N LEU A 417 3.87 -20.25 -23.58
CA LEU A 417 3.88 -19.12 -24.51
C LEU A 417 2.55 -18.36 -24.52
N GLU A 418 1.44 -19.04 -24.23
CA GLU A 418 0.14 -18.39 -24.12
C GLU A 418 0.08 -17.46 -22.91
N GLU A 419 0.52 -17.93 -21.74
CA GLU A 419 0.63 -17.11 -20.54
C GLU A 419 1.61 -15.95 -20.78
N LEU A 420 2.79 -16.21 -21.35
CA LEU A 420 3.75 -15.16 -21.70
C LEU A 420 3.14 -14.09 -22.62
N GLY A 421 2.39 -14.50 -23.66
CA GLY A 421 1.71 -13.56 -24.56
C GLY A 421 0.72 -12.66 -23.83
N ASN A 422 -0.07 -13.23 -22.92
CA ASN A 422 -1.01 -12.45 -22.10
C ASN A 422 -0.29 -11.49 -21.15
N GLU A 423 0.79 -11.93 -20.49
CA GLU A 423 1.62 -11.09 -19.63
C GLU A 423 2.24 -9.92 -20.42
N ILE A 424 2.71 -10.16 -21.64
CA ILE A 424 3.23 -9.10 -22.51
C ILE A 424 2.13 -8.09 -22.86
N CYS A 425 0.95 -8.57 -23.24
CA CYS A 425 -0.19 -7.69 -23.53
C CYS A 425 -0.54 -6.82 -22.31
N ILE A 426 -0.56 -7.39 -21.10
CA ILE A 426 -0.81 -6.63 -19.86
C ILE A 426 0.32 -5.63 -19.61
N CYS A 427 1.58 -6.04 -19.72
CA CYS A 427 2.75 -5.20 -19.46
C CYS A 427 2.84 -3.96 -20.37
N PHE A 428 2.36 -4.07 -21.60
CA PHE A 428 2.35 -3.00 -22.60
C PHE A 428 0.95 -2.38 -22.79
N ALA A 429 0.01 -2.67 -21.89
CA ALA A 429 -1.37 -2.15 -21.92
C ALA A 429 -2.10 -2.36 -23.27
N PHE A 430 -1.84 -3.49 -23.93
CA PHE A 430 -2.54 -3.84 -25.16
C PHE A 430 -3.96 -4.31 -24.88
N GLU A 431 -4.94 -3.50 -25.26
CA GLU A 431 -6.35 -3.77 -25.00
C GLU A 431 -6.96 -4.82 -25.94
N ASN A 432 -7.77 -5.73 -25.39
CA ASN A 432 -8.61 -6.67 -26.13
C ASN A 432 -7.87 -7.59 -27.12
N ILE A 433 -6.58 -7.85 -26.88
CA ILE A 433 -5.78 -8.72 -27.74
C ILE A 433 -5.95 -10.19 -27.33
N VAL A 434 -6.57 -10.96 -28.21
CA VAL A 434 -6.75 -12.42 -28.05
C VAL A 434 -6.13 -13.24 -29.18
N ASP A 435 -5.72 -12.62 -30.29
CA ASP A 435 -5.05 -13.29 -31.41
C ASP A 435 -3.66 -12.67 -31.61
N PHE A 436 -2.64 -13.31 -31.03
CA PHE A 436 -1.23 -12.93 -31.16
C PHE A 436 -0.40 -14.11 -31.69
N SER A 437 0.83 -13.83 -32.14
CA SER A 437 1.81 -14.88 -32.49
C SER A 437 3.24 -14.55 -32.07
N PHE A 438 4.01 -15.62 -31.82
CA PHE A 438 5.45 -15.58 -31.62
C PHE A 438 6.15 -16.16 -32.85
N ILE A 439 7.29 -15.58 -33.23
CA ILE A 439 8.21 -16.16 -34.21
C ILE A 439 9.53 -16.40 -33.49
N ILE A 440 9.92 -17.66 -33.38
CA ILE A 440 11.10 -18.13 -32.65
C ILE A 440 11.92 -19.00 -33.61
N GLU A 441 13.23 -18.78 -33.66
CA GLU A 441 14.13 -19.63 -34.44
C GLU A 441 14.32 -20.99 -33.75
N ASP A 442 14.21 -22.08 -34.52
CA ASP A 442 14.52 -23.42 -34.02
C ASP A 442 16.04 -23.67 -33.96
N SER A 443 16.44 -24.88 -33.56
CA SER A 443 17.85 -25.27 -33.48
C SER A 443 18.59 -25.27 -34.83
N ASN A 444 17.88 -25.16 -35.96
CA ASN A 444 18.43 -25.05 -37.31
C ASN A 444 18.34 -23.61 -37.86
N SER A 445 18.04 -22.62 -37.02
CA SER A 445 17.81 -21.23 -37.39
C SER A 445 16.61 -21.04 -38.33
N PHE A 446 15.66 -21.97 -38.33
CA PHE A 446 14.41 -21.82 -39.09
C PHE A 446 13.36 -21.08 -38.24
N PRO A 447 12.74 -20.00 -38.75
CA PRO A 447 11.72 -19.27 -38.00
C PRO A 447 10.42 -20.08 -37.92
N VAL A 448 10.02 -20.44 -36.71
CA VAL A 448 8.78 -21.16 -36.42
C VAL A 448 7.76 -20.19 -35.84
N GLU A 449 6.57 -20.13 -36.44
CA GLU A 449 5.44 -19.35 -35.91
C GLU A 449 4.62 -20.18 -34.91
N TYR A 450 4.40 -19.62 -33.73
CA TYR A 450 3.53 -20.13 -32.67
C TYR A 450 2.34 -19.19 -32.54
N ILE A 451 1.12 -19.71 -32.60
CA ILE A 451 -0.09 -18.89 -32.69
C ILE A 451 -0.96 -19.09 -31.45
N SER A 452 -1.56 -18.01 -30.95
CA SER A 452 -2.51 -18.05 -29.83
C SER A 452 -3.57 -19.15 -29.97
N LYS A 453 -3.95 -19.73 -28.84
CA LYS A 453 -5.01 -20.75 -28.77
C LYS A 453 -6.34 -20.28 -29.33
N PHE A 454 -6.64 -18.98 -29.20
CA PHE A 454 -7.90 -18.40 -29.68
C PHE A 454 -7.87 -18.00 -31.17
N SER A 455 -6.70 -18.04 -31.82
CA SER A 455 -6.63 -17.74 -33.24
C SER A 455 -7.34 -18.79 -34.07
N LYS A 456 -8.16 -18.32 -35.02
CA LYS A 456 -8.85 -19.16 -36.01
C LYS A 456 -7.91 -19.74 -37.07
N ARG A 457 -6.64 -19.32 -37.10
CA ARG A 457 -5.64 -19.81 -38.05
C ARG A 457 -5.30 -21.29 -37.78
N PRO A 458 -5.32 -22.17 -38.81
CA PRO A 458 -4.88 -23.55 -38.66
C PRO A 458 -3.36 -23.57 -38.46
N SER A 459 -2.92 -23.93 -37.26
CA SER A 459 -1.51 -24.13 -36.93
C SER A 459 -1.37 -25.32 -35.98
N LEU A 460 -0.29 -26.09 -36.19
CA LEU A 460 0.09 -27.18 -35.29
C LEU A 460 0.75 -26.63 -34.01
N ASN A 461 1.42 -25.48 -34.13
CA ASN A 461 2.19 -24.83 -33.07
C ASN A 461 1.29 -23.84 -32.32
N LYS A 462 0.51 -24.38 -31.40
CA LYS A 462 -0.38 -23.61 -30.54
C LYS A 462 0.30 -23.27 -29.22
N THR A 463 0.28 -22.00 -28.83
CA THR A 463 1.04 -21.41 -27.72
C THR A 463 0.80 -22.06 -26.36
N GLU A 464 -0.39 -22.61 -26.10
CA GLU A 464 -0.72 -23.31 -24.85
C GLU A 464 0.00 -24.65 -24.69
N LYS A 465 0.59 -25.18 -25.77
CA LYS A 465 1.28 -26.48 -25.77
C LYS A 465 2.77 -26.40 -25.47
N TYR A 466 3.35 -25.20 -25.49
CA TYR A 466 4.80 -25.00 -25.37
C TYR A 466 5.11 -24.13 -24.17
N LYS A 467 5.98 -24.62 -23.31
CA LYS A 467 6.59 -23.85 -22.23
C LYS A 467 7.85 -23.19 -22.72
N ILE A 468 8.30 -22.16 -22.01
CA ILE A 468 9.58 -21.49 -22.30
C ILE A 468 10.74 -22.50 -22.29
N SER A 469 10.72 -23.45 -21.35
CA SER A 469 11.72 -24.53 -21.28
C SER A 469 11.79 -25.42 -22.52
N ASP A 470 10.72 -25.50 -23.32
CA ASP A 470 10.64 -26.39 -24.48
C ASP A 470 11.31 -25.78 -25.73
N LEU A 471 11.64 -24.48 -25.69
CA LEU A 471 12.04 -23.69 -26.85
C LEU A 471 13.55 -23.49 -26.97
N ASN A 472 14.35 -24.08 -26.06
CA ASN A 472 15.82 -23.98 -26.02
C ASN A 472 16.38 -22.54 -26.11
N ILE A 473 15.61 -21.56 -25.62
CA ILE A 473 15.99 -20.15 -25.65
C ILE A 473 17.26 -19.94 -24.81
N SER A 474 18.23 -19.25 -25.39
CA SER A 474 19.52 -18.93 -24.79
C SER A 474 19.76 -17.43 -24.74
N PRO A 475 20.59 -16.93 -23.81
CA PRO A 475 20.97 -15.52 -23.78
C PRO A 475 21.55 -15.05 -25.12
N GLY A 476 20.97 -13.99 -25.68
CA GLY A 476 21.27 -13.46 -27.01
C GLY A 476 20.16 -13.69 -28.03
N ASP A 477 19.33 -14.72 -27.85
CA ASP A 477 18.26 -15.05 -28.78
C ASP A 477 17.20 -13.96 -28.85
N ILE A 478 16.65 -13.76 -30.05
CA ILE A 478 15.64 -12.75 -30.35
C ILE A 478 14.37 -13.43 -30.85
N ILE A 479 13.28 -13.18 -30.14
CA ILE A 479 11.94 -13.63 -30.45
C ILE A 479 11.15 -12.43 -30.98
N LYS A 480 10.30 -12.63 -31.99
CA LYS A 480 9.36 -11.59 -32.44
C LYS A 480 7.98 -11.91 -31.90
N PHE A 481 7.34 -10.93 -31.28
CA PHE A 481 5.96 -11.01 -30.82
C PHE A 481 5.09 -10.06 -31.63
N ASN A 482 4.03 -10.60 -32.21
CA ASN A 482 3.04 -9.85 -32.98
C ASN A 482 1.73 -9.87 -32.18
N PRO A 483 1.42 -8.79 -31.43
CA PRO A 483 0.17 -8.71 -30.68
C PRO A 483 -1.03 -8.58 -31.62
N THR A 484 -0.87 -7.89 -32.76
CA THR A 484 -1.85 -7.79 -33.83
C THR A 484 -1.17 -7.95 -35.19
N PHE A 485 -1.93 -7.80 -36.27
CA PHE A 485 -1.37 -7.70 -37.63
C PHE A 485 -0.69 -6.34 -37.88
N GLU A 486 -0.90 -5.35 -37.02
CA GLU A 486 -0.31 -4.03 -37.15
C GLU A 486 1.19 -4.09 -36.89
N LYS A 487 1.96 -3.50 -37.80
CA LYS A 487 3.43 -3.56 -37.74
C LYS A 487 4.00 -2.72 -36.60
N ASP A 488 3.28 -1.68 -36.20
CA ASP A 488 3.76 -0.68 -35.26
C ASP A 488 3.71 -1.17 -33.81
N LEU A 489 2.86 -2.16 -33.51
CA LEU A 489 2.75 -2.77 -32.18
C LEU A 489 3.66 -4.00 -32.00
N ARG A 490 4.47 -4.35 -33.00
CA ARG A 490 5.36 -5.52 -32.91
C ARG A 490 6.42 -5.30 -31.86
N LEU A 491 6.67 -6.33 -31.07
CA LEU A 491 7.73 -6.34 -30.07
C LEU A 491 8.85 -7.29 -30.48
N TYR A 492 10.08 -6.87 -30.22
CA TYR A 492 11.24 -7.75 -30.19
C TYR A 492 11.55 -8.10 -28.75
N ILE A 493 11.80 -9.38 -28.49
CA ILE A 493 12.04 -9.93 -27.15
C ILE A 493 13.41 -10.60 -27.19
N LYS A 494 14.37 -10.04 -26.47
CA LYS A 494 15.71 -10.61 -26.33
C LYS A 494 15.87 -11.31 -25.00
N CYS A 495 16.27 -12.57 -25.00
CA CYS A 495 16.74 -13.23 -23.79
C CYS A 495 18.07 -12.60 -23.39
N ILE A 496 18.13 -11.95 -22.22
CA ILE A 496 19.35 -11.30 -21.74
C ILE A 496 20.06 -12.10 -20.66
N ASP A 497 19.34 -12.90 -19.88
CA ASP A 497 19.92 -13.80 -18.88
C ASP A 497 19.00 -15.01 -18.59
N VAL A 498 19.60 -16.07 -18.06
CA VAL A 498 18.89 -17.24 -17.50
C VAL A 498 19.55 -17.62 -16.18
N HIS A 499 18.80 -17.55 -15.08
CA HIS A 499 19.33 -17.79 -13.75
C HIS A 499 18.38 -18.62 -12.87
N SER A 500 18.89 -19.13 -11.76
CA SER A 500 18.06 -19.89 -10.81
C SER A 500 17.01 -19.00 -10.14
N ARG A 501 15.81 -19.53 -9.95
CA ARG A 501 14.71 -18.85 -9.27
C ARG A 501 15.06 -18.51 -7.82
N ASN A 502 14.67 -17.31 -7.39
CA ASN A 502 14.70 -16.92 -5.99
C ASN A 502 13.29 -17.05 -5.36
N GLY A 503 13.15 -17.87 -4.32
CA GLY A 503 11.86 -18.05 -3.64
C GLY A 503 11.33 -16.81 -2.91
N LYS A 504 12.15 -15.77 -2.70
CA LYS A 504 11.74 -14.48 -2.13
C LYS A 504 11.12 -13.52 -3.16
N ILE A 505 11.25 -13.85 -4.44
CA ILE A 505 10.73 -13.05 -5.56
C ILE A 505 9.44 -13.68 -6.10
N VAL A 506 8.47 -12.84 -6.48
CA VAL A 506 7.24 -13.23 -7.19
C VAL A 506 7.50 -13.08 -8.69
N TYR A 507 7.04 -14.05 -9.48
CA TYR A 507 7.18 -14.08 -10.94
C TYR A 507 5.80 -14.38 -11.56
N PRO A 508 5.49 -13.90 -12.78
CA PRO A 508 6.30 -12.96 -13.58
C PRO A 508 6.39 -11.58 -12.93
N ARG A 509 7.38 -10.78 -13.33
CA ARG A 509 7.53 -9.40 -12.83
C ARG A 509 8.25 -8.47 -13.82
N ILE A 510 7.98 -7.17 -13.71
CA ILE A 510 8.73 -6.11 -14.39
C ILE A 510 9.88 -5.65 -13.50
N LYS A 511 11.11 -5.72 -14.00
CA LYS A 511 12.34 -5.37 -13.27
C LYS A 511 12.81 -3.95 -13.55
N SER A 512 12.61 -3.47 -14.77
CA SER A 512 12.92 -2.10 -15.18
C SER A 512 12.20 -1.72 -16.47
N GLN A 513 12.07 -0.42 -16.73
CA GLN A 513 11.60 0.11 -18.01
C GLN A 513 12.32 1.40 -18.38
N SER A 514 12.21 1.80 -19.65
CA SER A 514 12.86 3.03 -20.13
C SER A 514 12.15 4.29 -19.63
N GLU A 515 12.89 5.39 -19.49
CA GLU A 515 12.26 6.68 -19.15
C GLU A 515 11.27 7.16 -20.23
N SER A 516 11.51 6.78 -21.49
CA SER A 516 10.64 7.13 -22.61
C SER A 516 9.28 6.45 -22.49
N ILE A 517 9.23 5.15 -22.19
CA ILE A 517 7.95 4.45 -22.05
C ILE A 517 7.18 4.90 -20.81
N THR A 518 7.88 5.20 -19.71
CA THR A 518 7.22 5.76 -18.52
C THR A 518 6.52 7.08 -18.83
N LYS A 519 7.15 7.98 -19.60
CA LYS A 519 6.53 9.26 -19.97
C LYS A 519 5.29 9.08 -20.84
N GLU A 520 5.36 8.17 -21.82
CA GLU A 520 4.18 7.87 -22.65
C GLU A 520 3.04 7.31 -21.79
N GLU A 521 3.33 6.40 -20.87
CA GLU A 521 2.34 5.83 -19.95
C GLU A 521 1.73 6.87 -18.99
N GLU A 522 2.53 7.79 -18.48
CA GLU A 522 2.06 8.92 -17.65
C GLU A 522 1.12 9.86 -18.43
N ASP A 523 1.42 10.14 -19.70
CA ASP A 523 0.58 11.00 -20.56
C ASP A 523 -0.75 10.32 -20.91
N PHE A 524 -0.78 8.99 -21.05
CA PHE A 524 -2.01 8.23 -21.30
C PHE A 524 -2.93 8.16 -20.08
N GLU A 525 -2.41 8.17 -18.84
CA GLU A 525 -3.23 8.16 -17.61
C GLU A 525 -3.86 9.53 -17.28
N LEU A 526 -3.42 10.62 -17.92
CA LEU A 526 -3.96 11.98 -17.75
C LEU A 526 -5.13 12.31 -18.70
N ILE A 527 -5.45 11.42 -19.64
CA ILE A 527 -6.56 11.52 -20.61
C ILE A 527 -7.71 10.64 -20.14
#